data_AF-A0A1B6HDY1-F1
#
_entry.id   AF-A0A1B6HDY1-F1
#
_cell.length_a   1.000
_cell.length_b   1.000
_cell.length_c   1.000
_cell.angle_alpha   90.00
_cell.angle_beta   90.00
_cell.angle_gamma   90.00
#
_symmetry.space_group_name_H-M   'P 1'
#
loop_
_entity.id
_entity.type
_entity.pdbx_description
1 polymer ?
#
loop_
_entity_poly.entity_id
_entity_poly.type
_entity_poly.pdbx_seq_one_letter_code
_entity_poly.pdbx_strand_id
1 'polypeptide(L)'
;DDDAIYSCQASAGPDGELPIRSRVANLSVLVPPEPPSIIQGSHLLTTEDREIELECISIAGKPPAEITWVDGVGNLLRDDIEYLTELQPDQKTYTARSILKLTARKEHHNTTFTCQAQNTADRTYRSARLRLEVKYAPKVRVYIVGNGSRLVEGQDVRLMCSATANPPDITYRWFVNNQLVLDDPTTELVLKNISQAHHKSVVRCEVHNLVGKSEESETLDVGYGPRFRIKPYSVQADVGASVTLTCDVDGNPAPNIVWIHEDSGRRGNVLTLTWEQVVSTSPNLTVNVAPDTAGRYFCRATVPGFPDVRAEATIYMKGPPTIVSHRTQYGIPGDNIRLECSAFSIPTPQKVVWSFKGEDVGSDLAYSVLEDQITEGIKSTLIIRDSRQE
;
A
#
# COMPACT_ATOMS: atom_id res chain seq x y z
N ASP A 1 -34.27 -69.97 0.26
CA ASP A 1 -33.88 -70.30 1.65
C ASP A 1 -32.90 -71.45 1.66
N ASP A 2 -31.78 -71.27 0.96
CA ASP A 2 -30.72 -72.28 0.85
C ASP A 2 -29.51 -71.91 1.71
N ASP A 3 -29.65 -70.88 2.55
CA ASP A 3 -28.66 -70.54 3.56
C ASP A 3 -28.62 -71.64 4.64
N ALA A 4 -27.64 -72.53 4.54
CA ALA A 4 -27.52 -73.65 5.46
C ALA A 4 -26.11 -74.24 5.46
N ILE A 5 -25.89 -75.10 6.45
CA ILE A 5 -24.69 -75.92 6.55
C ILE A 5 -24.98 -77.26 5.87
N TYR A 6 -24.25 -77.53 4.80
CA TYR A 6 -24.33 -78.76 4.02
C TYR A 6 -23.14 -79.67 4.36
N SER A 7 -23.36 -80.99 4.33
CA SER A 7 -22.29 -81.99 4.46
C SER A 7 -22.58 -83.15 3.52
N CYS A 8 -21.56 -83.65 2.83
CA CYS A 8 -21.69 -84.82 1.98
C CYS A 8 -21.41 -86.09 2.80
N GLN A 9 -22.27 -87.11 2.68
CA GLN A 9 -22.07 -88.41 3.29
C GLN A 9 -21.99 -89.48 2.19
N ALA A 10 -20.94 -90.31 2.24
CA ALA A 10 -20.79 -91.47 1.38
C ALA A 10 -20.79 -92.74 2.23
N SER A 11 -21.64 -93.71 1.87
CA SER A 11 -21.68 -95.05 2.48
C SER A 11 -21.10 -96.08 1.51
N ALA A 12 -20.35 -97.05 2.02
CA ALA A 12 -19.93 -98.21 1.23
C ALA A 12 -21.16 -99.05 0.83
N GLY A 13 -21.01 -99.86 -0.23
CA GLY A 13 -22.04 -100.80 -0.70
C GLY A 13 -22.41 -101.89 0.32
N PRO A 14 -23.27 -102.85 -0.04
CA PRO A 14 -23.96 -103.74 0.90
C PRO A 14 -23.08 -104.59 1.85
N ASP A 15 -21.79 -104.77 1.54
CA ASP A 15 -20.85 -105.57 2.34
C ASP A 15 -19.90 -104.77 3.27
N GLY A 16 -20.17 -103.47 3.48
CA GLY A 16 -19.91 -102.80 4.77
C GLY A 16 -18.56 -102.08 5.03
N GLU A 17 -18.64 -100.76 5.18
CA GLU A 17 -17.89 -99.90 6.10
C GLU A 17 -18.82 -98.77 6.61
N LEU A 18 -18.51 -98.15 7.76
CA LEU A 18 -19.31 -97.03 8.30
C LEU A 18 -19.29 -95.81 7.35
N PRO A 19 -20.40 -95.06 7.21
CA PRO A 19 -20.44 -93.91 6.32
C PRO A 19 -19.42 -92.84 6.70
N ILE A 20 -18.66 -92.37 5.73
CA ILE A 20 -17.75 -91.23 5.90
C ILE A 20 -18.49 -89.93 5.58
N ARG A 21 -18.28 -88.90 6.40
CA ARG A 21 -18.81 -87.56 6.18
C ARG A 21 -17.69 -86.60 5.79
N SER A 22 -17.95 -85.74 4.82
CA SER A 22 -17.08 -84.61 4.51
C SER A 22 -17.06 -83.63 5.68
N ARG A 23 -16.05 -82.74 5.68
CA ARG A 23 -16.17 -81.47 6.40
C ARG A 23 -17.44 -80.72 5.97
N VAL A 24 -18.00 -79.94 6.87
CA VAL A 24 -19.17 -79.09 6.59
C VAL A 24 -18.82 -77.97 5.61
N ALA A 25 -19.77 -77.62 4.75
CA ALA A 25 -19.73 -76.48 3.85
C ALA A 25 -20.86 -75.52 4.23
N ASN A 26 -20.55 -74.25 4.45
CA ASN A 26 -21.57 -73.24 4.75
C ASN A 26 -21.97 -72.53 3.46
N LEU A 27 -23.23 -72.68 3.02
CA LEU A 27 -23.77 -71.97 1.86
C LEU A 27 -24.41 -70.67 2.33
N SER A 28 -23.97 -69.55 1.76
CA SER A 28 -24.59 -68.24 1.95
C SER A 28 -25.05 -67.71 0.60
N VAL A 29 -26.35 -67.49 0.46
CA VAL A 29 -26.96 -66.91 -0.74
C VAL A 29 -26.83 -65.40 -0.65
N LEU A 30 -26.12 -64.81 -1.61
CA LEU A 30 -25.89 -63.38 -1.67
C LEU A 30 -27.04 -62.67 -2.40
N VAL A 31 -27.40 -61.47 -1.94
CA VAL A 31 -28.49 -60.66 -2.49
C VAL A 31 -27.94 -59.29 -2.89
N PRO A 32 -28.10 -58.84 -4.15
CA PRO A 32 -27.66 -57.53 -4.57
C PRO A 32 -28.53 -56.44 -3.94
N PRO A 33 -27.95 -55.30 -3.55
CA PRO A 33 -28.69 -54.24 -2.91
C PRO A 33 -29.57 -53.46 -3.90
N GLU A 34 -30.58 -52.78 -3.37
CA GLU A 34 -31.36 -51.81 -4.14
C GLU A 34 -30.52 -50.58 -4.52
N PRO A 35 -30.87 -49.87 -5.62
CA PRO A 35 -30.21 -48.62 -5.98
C PRO A 35 -30.20 -47.66 -4.79
N PRO A 36 -29.06 -47.02 -4.48
CA PRO A 36 -28.98 -46.11 -3.35
C PRO A 36 -29.91 -44.90 -3.56
N SER A 37 -30.30 -44.27 -2.45
CA SER A 37 -31.04 -43.00 -2.45
C SER A 37 -30.39 -42.01 -1.50
N ILE A 38 -30.32 -40.74 -1.91
CA ILE A 38 -29.84 -39.64 -1.05
C ILE A 38 -31.06 -38.97 -0.41
N ILE A 39 -31.07 -38.89 0.92
CA ILE A 39 -32.25 -38.47 1.70
C ILE A 39 -32.59 -37.01 1.49
N GLN A 40 -31.59 -36.16 1.28
CA GLN A 40 -31.75 -34.73 0.97
C GLN A 40 -32.35 -34.50 -0.44
N GLY A 41 -32.54 -35.55 -1.24
CA GLY A 41 -33.10 -35.49 -2.60
C GLY A 41 -32.05 -35.32 -3.68
N SER A 42 -32.44 -34.74 -4.82
CA SER A 42 -31.55 -34.51 -5.97
C SER A 42 -30.92 -33.11 -5.98
N HIS A 43 -31.38 -32.20 -5.12
CA HIS A 43 -30.93 -30.82 -5.05
C HIS A 43 -30.94 -30.31 -3.62
N LEU A 44 -29.82 -29.74 -3.16
CA LEU A 44 -29.69 -29.13 -1.84
C LEU A 44 -29.21 -27.68 -1.95
N LEU A 45 -29.91 -26.77 -1.30
CA LEU A 45 -29.52 -25.36 -1.19
C LEU A 45 -28.93 -25.09 0.20
N THR A 46 -27.75 -24.48 0.25
CA THR A 46 -27.08 -24.11 1.50
C THR A 46 -26.33 -22.77 1.39
N THR A 47 -25.72 -22.31 2.47
CA THR A 47 -24.85 -21.13 2.52
C THR A 47 -23.41 -21.54 2.80
N GLU A 48 -22.44 -20.71 2.38
CA GLU A 48 -21.02 -20.92 2.67
C GLU A 48 -20.77 -21.07 4.18
N ASP A 49 -19.79 -21.90 4.53
CA ASP A 49 -19.33 -22.27 5.88
C ASP A 49 -20.36 -22.99 6.76
N ARG A 50 -21.53 -23.32 6.22
CA ARG A 50 -22.50 -24.17 6.92
C ARG A 50 -22.08 -25.64 6.83
N GLU A 51 -22.06 -26.33 7.96
CA GLU A 51 -21.95 -27.79 8.01
C GLU A 51 -23.25 -28.43 7.53
N ILE A 52 -23.12 -29.36 6.58
CA ILE A 52 -24.22 -30.15 6.03
C ILE A 52 -23.89 -31.63 6.16
N GLU A 53 -24.92 -32.44 6.31
CA GLU A 53 -24.81 -33.90 6.33
C GLU A 53 -25.56 -34.46 5.12
N LEU A 54 -24.86 -35.21 4.28
CA LEU A 54 -25.43 -35.91 3.14
C LEU A 54 -25.59 -37.38 3.49
N GLU A 55 -26.81 -37.87 3.42
CA GLU A 55 -27.13 -39.21 3.86
C GLU A 55 -27.56 -40.07 2.69
N CYS A 56 -26.89 -41.20 2.53
CA CYS A 56 -27.18 -42.19 1.49
C CYS A 56 -27.59 -43.52 2.11
N ILE A 57 -28.69 -44.09 1.60
CA ILE A 57 -29.24 -45.36 2.06
C ILE A 57 -29.36 -46.33 0.89
N SER A 58 -28.90 -47.57 1.11
CA SER A 58 -29.10 -48.70 0.22
C SER A 58 -29.62 -49.90 1.02
N ILE A 59 -30.71 -50.51 0.55
CA ILE A 59 -31.44 -51.54 1.29
C ILE A 59 -31.33 -52.92 0.62
N ALA A 60 -31.72 -53.96 1.35
CA ALA A 60 -31.85 -55.34 0.90
C ALA A 60 -30.54 -56.04 0.48
N GLY A 61 -29.38 -55.48 0.86
CA GLY A 61 -28.08 -56.06 0.53
C GLY A 61 -27.70 -57.22 1.45
N LYS A 62 -27.24 -58.34 0.88
CA LYS A 62 -26.59 -59.43 1.63
C LYS A 62 -25.31 -59.89 0.91
N PRO A 63 -24.10 -59.56 1.40
CA PRO A 63 -23.80 -58.73 2.57
C PRO A 63 -24.25 -57.26 2.38
N PRO A 64 -24.24 -56.43 3.46
CA PRO A 64 -24.55 -55.00 3.36
C PRO A 64 -23.76 -54.32 2.24
N ALA A 65 -24.38 -53.32 1.60
CA ALA A 65 -23.74 -52.60 0.51
C ALA A 65 -22.57 -51.73 1.00
N GLU A 66 -21.43 -51.82 0.35
CA GLU A 66 -20.36 -50.85 0.50
C GLU A 66 -20.78 -49.55 -0.19
N ILE A 67 -20.86 -48.47 0.58
CA ILE A 67 -21.24 -47.15 0.08
C ILE A 67 -20.00 -46.26 -0.02
N THR A 68 -19.79 -45.67 -1.19
CA THR A 68 -18.71 -44.72 -1.46
C THR A 68 -19.27 -43.38 -1.96
N TRP A 69 -18.63 -42.29 -1.54
CA TRP A 69 -18.97 -40.95 -2.00
C TRP A 69 -17.94 -40.46 -3.02
N VAL A 70 -18.45 -39.86 -4.09
CA VAL A 70 -17.66 -39.25 -5.16
C VAL A 70 -18.05 -37.79 -5.30
N ASP A 71 -17.06 -36.90 -5.36
CA ASP A 71 -17.29 -35.47 -5.57
C ASP A 71 -17.64 -35.14 -7.05
N GLY A 72 -17.84 -33.85 -7.35
CA GLY A 72 -18.18 -33.40 -8.69
C GLY A 72 -17.07 -33.54 -9.74
N VAL A 73 -15.84 -33.83 -9.32
CA VAL A 73 -14.66 -33.99 -10.18
C VAL A 73 -14.33 -35.47 -10.40
N GLY A 74 -14.92 -36.37 -9.61
CA GLY A 74 -14.70 -37.82 -9.67
C GLY A 74 -13.77 -38.35 -8.59
N ASN A 75 -13.38 -37.54 -7.60
CA ASN A 75 -12.53 -38.00 -6.51
C ASN A 75 -13.35 -38.73 -5.44
N LEU A 76 -12.76 -39.77 -4.88
CA LEU A 76 -13.33 -40.52 -3.76
C LEU A 76 -13.15 -39.73 -2.47
N LEU A 77 -14.26 -39.48 -1.78
CA LEU A 77 -14.28 -38.87 -0.46
C LEU A 77 -14.11 -39.97 0.60
N ARG A 78 -13.22 -39.73 1.56
CA ARG A 78 -12.86 -40.71 2.61
C ARG A 78 -12.94 -40.14 4.03
N ASP A 79 -12.92 -38.82 4.15
CA ASP A 79 -12.90 -38.12 5.42
C ASP A 79 -14.32 -37.74 5.85
N ASP A 80 -14.54 -37.69 7.17
CA ASP A 80 -15.82 -37.27 7.78
C ASP A 80 -17.05 -38.07 7.32
N ILE A 81 -16.85 -39.38 7.09
CA ILE A 81 -17.90 -40.33 6.71
C ILE A 81 -18.21 -41.26 7.88
N GLU A 82 -19.47 -41.30 8.28
CA GLU A 82 -20.01 -42.30 9.19
C GLU A 82 -20.73 -43.39 8.39
N TYR A 83 -20.44 -44.66 8.67
CA TYR A 83 -21.04 -45.80 7.98
C TYR A 83 -21.68 -46.75 8.99
N LEU A 84 -22.95 -47.08 8.76
CA LEU A 84 -23.80 -47.87 9.65
C LEU A 84 -24.50 -48.97 8.86
N THR A 85 -24.66 -50.13 9.49
CA THR A 85 -25.43 -51.24 8.94
C THR A 85 -26.46 -51.73 9.95
N GLU A 86 -27.67 -51.98 9.45
CA GLU A 86 -28.79 -52.44 10.26
C GLU A 86 -29.39 -53.70 9.62
N LEU A 87 -29.66 -54.72 10.43
CA LEU A 87 -30.34 -55.92 9.97
C LEU A 87 -31.82 -55.60 9.72
N GLN A 88 -32.34 -56.01 8.58
CA GLN A 88 -33.74 -55.77 8.24
C GLN A 88 -34.69 -56.68 9.02
N PRO A 89 -36.00 -56.35 9.06
CA PRO A 89 -37.02 -57.18 9.70
C PRO A 89 -37.08 -58.63 9.18
N ASP A 90 -36.59 -58.87 7.95
CA ASP A 90 -36.47 -60.20 7.35
C ASP A 90 -35.38 -61.08 8.01
N GLN A 91 -34.58 -60.52 8.92
CA GLN A 91 -33.42 -61.12 9.59
C GLN A 91 -32.36 -61.71 8.65
N LYS A 92 -32.36 -61.32 7.36
CA LYS A 92 -31.52 -61.91 6.31
C LYS A 92 -30.73 -60.84 5.57
N THR A 93 -31.37 -59.72 5.23
CA THR A 93 -30.74 -58.64 4.48
C THR A 93 -30.40 -57.46 5.38
N TYR A 94 -29.58 -56.56 4.87
CA TYR A 94 -29.09 -55.42 5.62
C TYR A 94 -29.42 -54.12 4.89
N THR A 95 -29.68 -53.09 5.68
CA THR A 95 -29.68 -51.70 5.24
C THR A 95 -28.31 -51.11 5.53
N ALA A 96 -27.65 -50.57 4.51
CA ALA A 96 -26.42 -49.81 4.64
C ALA A 96 -26.75 -48.31 4.57
N ARG A 97 -26.19 -47.54 5.51
CA ARG A 97 -26.35 -46.10 5.63
C ARG A 97 -24.97 -45.45 5.68
N SER A 98 -24.75 -44.41 4.88
CA SER A 98 -23.53 -43.62 4.91
C SER A 98 -23.86 -42.14 5.02
N ILE A 99 -23.26 -41.46 6.00
CA ILE A 99 -23.45 -40.04 6.27
C ILE A 99 -22.12 -39.33 6.02
N LEU A 100 -22.08 -38.48 5.00
CA LEU A 100 -20.95 -37.61 4.70
C LEU A 100 -21.17 -36.23 5.33
N LYS A 101 -20.31 -35.84 6.28
CA LYS A 101 -20.31 -34.51 6.87
C LYS A 101 -19.40 -33.60 6.06
N LEU A 102 -19.91 -32.45 5.63
CA LEU A 102 -19.20 -31.53 4.75
C LEU A 102 -19.46 -30.09 5.18
N THR A 103 -18.41 -29.28 5.26
CA THR A 103 -18.55 -27.81 5.33
C THR A 103 -18.74 -27.25 3.93
N ALA A 104 -19.88 -26.60 3.66
CA ALA A 104 -20.18 -26.04 2.35
C ALA A 104 -19.23 -24.88 1.99
N ARG A 105 -18.55 -24.95 0.84
CA ARG A 105 -17.67 -23.90 0.34
C ARG A 105 -18.13 -23.41 -1.02
N LYS A 106 -17.65 -22.23 -1.44
CA LYS A 106 -17.92 -21.68 -2.78
C LYS A 106 -17.56 -22.67 -3.90
N GLU A 107 -16.47 -23.43 -3.78
CA GLU A 107 -16.09 -24.43 -4.79
C GLU A 107 -17.13 -25.56 -4.96
N HIS A 108 -17.99 -25.79 -3.96
CA HIS A 108 -19.06 -26.77 -4.04
C HIS A 108 -20.34 -26.22 -4.69
N HIS A 109 -20.39 -24.93 -5.02
CA HIS A 109 -21.53 -24.38 -5.76
C HIS A 109 -21.62 -25.03 -7.14
N ASN A 110 -22.80 -25.55 -7.50
CA ASN A 110 -23.06 -26.16 -8.81
C ASN A 110 -22.29 -27.50 -9.02
N THR A 111 -21.77 -28.11 -7.94
CA THR A 111 -21.16 -29.45 -8.01
C THR A 111 -22.18 -30.54 -7.71
N THR A 112 -21.86 -31.78 -8.10
CA THR A 112 -22.72 -32.96 -7.88
C THR A 112 -21.99 -33.98 -7.04
N PHE A 113 -22.55 -34.32 -5.88
CA PHE A 113 -22.09 -35.44 -5.06
C PHE A 113 -22.80 -36.72 -5.49
N THR A 114 -22.03 -37.78 -5.69
CA THR A 114 -22.55 -39.08 -6.12
C THR A 114 -22.32 -40.11 -5.02
N CYS A 115 -23.39 -40.72 -4.54
CA CYS A 115 -23.31 -41.91 -3.69
C CYS A 115 -23.33 -43.15 -4.59
N GLN A 116 -22.39 -44.07 -4.40
CA GLN A 116 -22.32 -45.34 -5.10
C GLN A 116 -22.45 -46.49 -4.11
N ALA A 117 -23.29 -47.47 -4.42
CA ALA A 117 -23.50 -48.67 -3.61
C ALA A 117 -23.23 -49.93 -4.43
N GLN A 118 -22.49 -50.87 -3.85
CA GLN A 118 -22.23 -52.19 -4.43
C GLN A 118 -22.11 -53.25 -3.34
N ASN A 119 -22.17 -54.54 -3.68
CA ASN A 119 -21.76 -55.59 -2.77
C ASN A 119 -21.13 -56.78 -3.51
N THR A 120 -20.83 -57.87 -2.80
CA THR A 120 -20.22 -59.05 -3.42
C THR A 120 -21.18 -59.86 -4.29
N ALA A 121 -22.49 -59.65 -4.17
CA ALA A 121 -23.51 -60.28 -5.00
C ALA A 121 -23.57 -59.66 -6.41
N ASP A 122 -23.43 -58.33 -6.49
CA ASP A 122 -23.34 -57.56 -7.72
C ASP A 122 -22.24 -56.50 -7.59
N ARG A 123 -21.16 -56.71 -8.35
CA ARG A 123 -19.98 -55.82 -8.38
C ARG A 123 -20.19 -54.58 -9.24
N THR A 124 -21.37 -54.39 -9.82
CA THR A 124 -21.70 -53.16 -10.55
C THR A 124 -22.23 -52.11 -9.58
N TYR A 125 -21.59 -50.94 -9.59
CA TYR A 125 -22.04 -49.83 -8.77
C TYR A 125 -23.38 -49.29 -9.26
N ARG A 126 -24.33 -49.13 -8.34
CA ARG A 126 -25.52 -48.30 -8.56
C ARG A 126 -25.31 -46.95 -7.90
N SER A 127 -25.89 -45.89 -8.45
CA SER A 127 -25.59 -44.53 -7.98
C SER A 127 -26.81 -43.62 -7.85
N ALA A 128 -26.73 -42.73 -6.87
CA ALA A 128 -27.62 -41.59 -6.68
C ALA A 128 -26.81 -40.30 -6.70
N ARG A 129 -27.41 -39.21 -7.18
CA ARG A 129 -26.72 -37.93 -7.39
C ARG A 129 -27.49 -36.78 -6.73
N LEU A 130 -26.75 -35.91 -6.06
CA LEU A 130 -27.24 -34.69 -5.44
C LEU A 130 -26.45 -33.50 -5.98
N ARG A 131 -27.15 -32.51 -6.55
CA ARG A 131 -26.56 -31.24 -6.94
C ARG A 131 -26.59 -30.27 -5.76
N LEU A 132 -25.43 -29.72 -5.39
CA LEU A 132 -25.31 -28.76 -4.30
C LEU A 132 -25.28 -27.33 -4.85
N GLU A 133 -26.16 -26.47 -4.32
CA GLU A 133 -26.16 -25.04 -4.59
C GLU A 133 -25.74 -24.29 -3.32
N VAL A 134 -24.58 -23.63 -3.37
CA VAL A 134 -24.07 -22.84 -2.25
C VAL A 134 -24.28 -21.35 -2.54
N LYS A 135 -24.98 -20.66 -1.66
CA LYS A 135 -25.09 -19.19 -1.62
C LYS A 135 -23.92 -18.62 -0.81
N TYR A 136 -23.22 -17.63 -1.34
CA TYR A 136 -22.04 -17.04 -0.73
C TYR A 136 -22.00 -15.52 -0.94
N ALA A 137 -21.41 -14.81 0.04
CA ALA A 137 -21.18 -13.38 -0.06
C ALA A 137 -20.18 -13.06 -1.19
N PRO A 138 -20.19 -11.85 -1.78
CA PRO A 138 -19.33 -11.53 -2.90
C PRO A 138 -17.85 -11.76 -2.59
N LYS A 139 -17.07 -12.29 -3.52
CA LYS A 139 -15.59 -12.29 -3.44
C LYS A 139 -15.10 -11.20 -4.40
N VAL A 140 -14.59 -10.12 -3.83
CA VAL A 140 -14.22 -8.86 -4.52
C VAL A 140 -12.77 -8.94 -5.00
N ARG A 141 -12.47 -8.20 -6.07
CA ARG A 141 -11.15 -7.92 -6.64
C ARG A 141 -11.10 -6.47 -7.11
N VAL A 142 -10.15 -5.68 -6.59
CA VAL A 142 -9.91 -4.30 -7.03
C VAL A 142 -8.55 -4.22 -7.73
N TYR A 143 -8.48 -3.53 -8.86
CA TYR A 143 -7.24 -3.30 -9.56
C TYR A 143 -7.29 -2.02 -10.39
N ILE A 144 -6.13 -1.41 -10.61
CA ILE A 144 -5.96 -0.25 -11.47
C ILE A 144 -5.90 -0.72 -12.93
N VAL A 145 -6.71 -0.12 -13.79
CA VAL A 145 -6.73 -0.40 -15.22
C VAL A 145 -5.60 0.38 -15.89
N GLY A 146 -4.55 -0.31 -16.30
CA GLY A 146 -3.41 0.29 -16.99
C GLY A 146 -2.18 -0.62 -17.01
N ASN A 147 -1.16 -0.24 -17.79
CA ASN A 147 0.05 -1.02 -18.00
C ASN A 147 1.06 -0.88 -16.84
N GLY A 148 0.67 -1.18 -15.59
CA GLY A 148 1.59 -1.33 -14.44
C GLY A 148 2.60 -0.18 -14.19
N SER A 149 2.46 0.95 -14.89
CA SER A 149 3.33 2.10 -14.79
C SER A 149 2.88 2.90 -13.59
N ARG A 150 3.85 3.41 -12.85
CA ARG A 150 3.60 4.27 -11.70
C ARG A 150 2.67 5.42 -12.07
N LEU A 151 1.68 5.69 -11.23
CA LEU A 151 0.74 6.79 -11.42
C LEU A 151 1.50 8.11 -11.29
N VAL A 152 1.23 9.09 -12.15
CA VAL A 152 1.89 10.40 -12.12
C VAL A 152 0.87 11.49 -11.84
N GLU A 153 1.24 12.49 -11.03
CA GLU A 153 0.42 13.68 -10.80
C GLU A 153 -0.06 14.32 -12.11
N GLY A 154 -1.33 14.71 -12.15
CA GLY A 154 -2.01 15.24 -13.32
C GLY A 154 -2.73 14.19 -14.19
N GLN A 155 -2.52 12.89 -13.94
CA GLN A 155 -3.18 11.83 -14.70
C GLN A 155 -4.59 11.49 -14.18
N ASP A 156 -5.38 10.88 -15.06
CA ASP A 156 -6.64 10.25 -14.69
C ASP A 156 -6.39 8.76 -14.40
N VAL A 157 -6.93 8.27 -13.28
CA VAL A 157 -6.77 6.87 -12.84
C VAL A 157 -8.11 6.17 -12.87
N ARG A 158 -8.13 5.02 -13.54
CA ARG A 158 -9.29 4.15 -13.61
C ARG A 158 -9.07 2.93 -12.72
N LEU A 159 -9.95 2.70 -11.76
CA LEU A 159 -10.00 1.50 -10.94
C LEU A 159 -11.20 0.66 -11.35
N MET A 160 -11.01 -0.65 -11.41
CA MET A 160 -12.06 -1.62 -11.69
C MET A 160 -12.25 -2.55 -10.50
N CYS A 161 -13.51 -2.77 -10.14
CA CYS A 161 -13.92 -3.68 -9.10
C CYS A 161 -14.71 -4.83 -9.72
N SER A 162 -14.16 -6.04 -9.67
CA SER A 162 -14.86 -7.26 -10.08
C SER A 162 -15.26 -8.06 -8.85
N ALA A 163 -16.41 -8.73 -8.92
CA ALA A 163 -16.87 -9.57 -7.83
C ALA A 163 -17.55 -10.83 -8.37
N THR A 164 -17.38 -11.93 -7.65
CA THR A 164 -18.11 -13.18 -7.90
C THR A 164 -19.01 -13.45 -6.70
N ALA A 165 -20.30 -13.70 -6.92
CA ALA A 165 -21.28 -13.84 -5.86
C ALA A 165 -22.39 -14.84 -6.25
N ASN A 166 -23.02 -15.45 -5.25
CA ASN A 166 -24.28 -16.17 -5.44
C ASN A 166 -25.24 -15.85 -4.27
N PRO A 167 -26.40 -15.20 -4.47
CA PRO A 167 -26.98 -14.79 -5.76
C PRO A 167 -26.14 -13.75 -6.53
N PRO A 168 -26.30 -13.67 -7.88
CA PRO A 168 -25.53 -12.75 -8.72
C PRO A 168 -25.99 -11.30 -8.61
N ASP A 169 -27.16 -11.04 -8.02
CA ASP A 169 -27.66 -9.69 -7.75
C ASP A 169 -26.77 -9.02 -6.70
N ILE A 170 -25.93 -8.09 -7.16
CA ILE A 170 -24.93 -7.40 -6.37
C ILE A 170 -24.90 -5.92 -6.66
N THR A 171 -24.32 -5.17 -5.73
CA THR A 171 -24.34 -3.70 -5.74
C THR A 171 -23.05 -3.17 -5.15
N TYR A 172 -22.45 -2.19 -5.84
CA TYR A 172 -21.11 -1.68 -5.60
C TYR A 172 -21.13 -0.35 -4.87
N ARG A 173 -20.11 -0.09 -4.05
CA ARG A 173 -19.86 1.20 -3.41
C ARG A 173 -18.36 1.49 -3.36
N TRP A 174 -17.98 2.71 -3.68
CA TRP A 174 -16.59 3.13 -3.70
C TRP A 174 -16.28 4.11 -2.58
N PHE A 175 -15.17 3.87 -1.89
CA PHE A 175 -14.66 4.73 -0.84
C PHE A 175 -13.22 5.14 -1.13
N VAL A 176 -12.89 6.39 -0.84
CA VAL A 176 -11.51 6.90 -0.85
C VAL A 176 -11.21 7.44 0.55
N ASN A 177 -10.19 6.89 1.22
CA ASN A 177 -9.86 7.24 2.61
C ASN A 177 -11.07 7.20 3.55
N ASN A 178 -11.88 6.14 3.43
CA ASN A 178 -13.13 5.90 4.16
C ASN A 178 -14.29 6.86 3.85
N GLN A 179 -14.16 7.77 2.90
CA GLN A 179 -15.24 8.63 2.44
C GLN A 179 -15.91 8.04 1.19
N LEU A 180 -17.24 7.95 1.19
CA LEU A 180 -18.01 7.49 0.03
C LEU A 180 -17.86 8.50 -1.11
N VAL A 181 -17.44 8.04 -2.28
CA VAL A 181 -17.17 8.92 -3.44
C VAL A 181 -18.44 9.15 -4.26
N LEU A 182 -19.17 8.08 -4.56
CA LEU A 182 -20.39 8.07 -5.37
C LEU A 182 -21.36 7.04 -4.78
N ASP A 183 -22.66 7.35 -4.82
CA ASP A 183 -23.75 6.43 -4.45
C ASP A 183 -24.28 5.65 -5.67
N ASP A 184 -23.61 5.77 -6.82
CA ASP A 184 -23.93 5.04 -8.05
C ASP A 184 -23.21 3.67 -8.02
N PRO A 185 -23.92 2.53 -8.19
CA PRO A 185 -23.35 1.19 -8.13
C PRO A 185 -22.55 0.84 -9.41
N THR A 186 -21.51 1.59 -9.71
CA THR A 186 -20.62 1.32 -10.83
C THR A 186 -19.49 0.36 -10.46
N THR A 187 -19.13 -0.52 -11.39
CA THR A 187 -17.94 -1.39 -11.26
C THR A 187 -16.63 -0.66 -11.52
N GLU A 188 -16.69 0.60 -11.98
CA GLU A 188 -15.56 1.44 -12.35
C GLU A 188 -15.57 2.74 -11.55
N LEU A 189 -14.40 3.13 -11.04
CA LEU A 189 -14.15 4.43 -10.44
C LEU A 189 -13.06 5.16 -11.24
N VAL A 190 -13.34 6.42 -11.63
CA VAL A 190 -12.37 7.28 -12.31
C VAL A 190 -12.03 8.46 -11.41
N LEU A 191 -10.78 8.50 -10.94
CA LEU A 191 -10.21 9.63 -10.22
C LEU A 191 -9.50 10.54 -11.23
N LYS A 192 -10.05 11.74 -11.45
CA LYS A 192 -9.49 12.69 -12.42
C LYS A 192 -8.44 13.58 -11.79
N ASN A 193 -7.41 13.90 -12.56
CA ASN A 193 -6.36 14.85 -12.18
C ASN A 193 -5.79 14.56 -10.77
N ILE A 194 -5.24 13.35 -10.59
CA ILE A 194 -4.67 12.94 -9.30
C ILE A 194 -3.50 13.85 -8.92
N SER A 195 -3.31 14.05 -7.63
CA SER A 195 -2.30 14.95 -7.07
C SER A 195 -1.50 14.28 -5.96
N GLN A 196 -0.49 14.97 -5.42
CA GLN A 196 0.27 14.47 -4.26
C GLN A 196 -0.64 14.07 -3.07
N ALA A 197 -1.82 14.69 -2.91
CA ALA A 197 -2.74 14.37 -1.82
C ALA A 197 -3.36 12.97 -1.94
N HIS A 198 -3.36 12.41 -3.15
CA HIS A 198 -3.84 11.07 -3.42
C HIS A 198 -2.76 10.00 -3.21
N HIS A 199 -1.49 10.38 -3.05
CA HIS A 199 -0.43 9.44 -2.73
C HIS A 199 -0.72 8.74 -1.39
N LYS A 200 -0.63 7.41 -1.35
CA LYS A 200 -1.01 6.54 -0.23
C LYS A 200 -2.49 6.59 0.16
N SER A 201 -3.35 7.18 -0.68
CA SER A 201 -4.78 7.07 -0.46
C SER A 201 -5.25 5.64 -0.71
N VAL A 202 -6.15 5.18 0.15
CA VAL A 202 -6.73 3.82 0.07
C VAL A 202 -8.07 3.91 -0.63
N VAL A 203 -8.17 3.27 -1.80
CA VAL A 203 -9.41 3.13 -2.56
C VAL A 203 -10.02 1.78 -2.24
N ARG A 204 -11.23 1.77 -1.70
CA ARG A 204 -11.93 0.57 -1.24
C ARG A 204 -13.23 0.39 -2.02
N CYS A 205 -13.44 -0.81 -2.54
CA CYS A 205 -14.70 -1.22 -3.16
C CYS A 205 -15.43 -2.16 -2.20
N GLU A 206 -16.65 -1.79 -1.80
CA GLU A 206 -17.56 -2.63 -1.02
C GLU A 206 -18.64 -3.18 -1.96
N VAL A 207 -18.86 -4.49 -1.90
CA VAL A 207 -19.87 -5.18 -2.71
C VAL A 207 -20.80 -5.96 -1.80
N HIS A 208 -22.11 -5.83 -2.02
CA HIS A 208 -23.12 -6.52 -1.22
C HIS A 208 -24.03 -7.40 -2.07
N ASN A 209 -24.51 -8.48 -1.47
CA ASN A 209 -25.60 -9.32 -1.97
C ASN A 209 -26.53 -9.73 -0.81
N LEU A 210 -27.54 -10.55 -1.07
CA LEU A 210 -28.49 -11.00 -0.05
C LEU A 210 -27.87 -11.90 1.04
N VAL A 211 -26.68 -12.46 0.82
CA VAL A 211 -25.97 -13.34 1.78
C VAL A 211 -25.09 -12.51 2.70
N GLY A 212 -24.51 -11.42 2.20
CA GLY A 212 -23.65 -10.55 3.00
C GLY A 212 -22.90 -9.52 2.15
N LYS A 213 -21.83 -8.98 2.73
CA LYS A 213 -20.96 -7.99 2.08
C LYS A 213 -19.50 -8.36 2.21
N SER A 214 -18.72 -7.93 1.23
CA SER A 214 -17.27 -8.07 1.22
C SER A 214 -16.64 -6.83 0.61
N GLU A 215 -15.37 -6.61 0.90
CA GLU A 215 -14.63 -5.46 0.40
C GLU A 215 -13.18 -5.81 0.11
N GLU A 216 -12.58 -5.05 -0.79
CA GLU A 216 -11.14 -5.06 -1.04
C GLU A 216 -10.66 -3.64 -1.32
N SER A 217 -9.38 -3.40 -1.09
CA SER A 217 -8.77 -2.09 -1.21
C SER A 217 -7.47 -2.10 -1.99
N GLU A 218 -7.24 -1.03 -2.74
CA GLU A 218 -6.00 -0.75 -3.46
C GLU A 218 -5.40 0.56 -2.96
N THR A 219 -4.08 0.60 -2.76
CA THR A 219 -3.38 1.81 -2.28
C THR A 219 -2.71 2.51 -3.45
N LEU A 220 -3.02 3.78 -3.66
CA LEU A 220 -2.47 4.54 -4.78
C LEU A 220 -1.01 4.96 -4.52
N ASP A 221 -0.10 4.56 -5.40
CA ASP A 221 1.27 5.09 -5.44
C ASP A 221 1.40 6.17 -6.54
N VAL A 222 1.03 7.40 -6.19
CA VAL A 222 1.17 8.57 -7.06
C VAL A 222 2.56 9.17 -6.95
N GLY A 223 3.30 9.19 -8.05
CA GLY A 223 4.56 9.91 -8.22
C GLY A 223 4.33 11.40 -8.47
N TYR A 224 5.11 12.24 -7.81
CA TYR A 224 5.03 13.69 -7.89
C TYR A 224 6.42 14.32 -7.70
N GLY A 225 6.59 15.53 -8.25
CA GLY A 225 7.87 16.23 -8.30
C GLY A 225 8.35 16.77 -6.95
N PRO A 226 9.60 17.25 -6.87
CA PRO A 226 10.16 17.75 -5.63
C PRO A 226 9.51 19.07 -5.21
N ARG A 227 9.15 19.21 -3.93
CA ARG A 227 8.58 20.42 -3.36
C ARG A 227 9.17 20.72 -1.99
N PHE A 228 9.68 21.94 -1.79
CA PHE A 228 10.23 22.36 -0.50
C PHE A 228 9.15 22.32 0.59
N ARG A 229 9.39 21.54 1.64
CA ARG A 229 8.72 21.64 2.94
C ARG A 229 9.37 22.75 3.76
N ILE A 230 10.71 22.78 3.77
CA ILE A 230 11.51 23.80 4.44
C ILE A 230 12.59 24.27 3.47
N LYS A 231 12.55 25.55 3.10
CA LYS A 231 13.63 26.19 2.36
C LYS A 231 14.76 26.57 3.33
N PRO A 232 16.02 26.49 2.89
CA PRO A 232 17.12 26.98 3.70
C PRO A 232 17.03 28.49 3.86
N TYR A 233 17.50 28.98 5.00
CA TYR A 233 17.51 30.40 5.34
C TYR A 233 18.95 30.87 5.53
N SER A 234 19.22 32.13 5.18
CA SER A 234 20.53 32.73 5.38
C SER A 234 20.85 32.90 6.87
N VAL A 235 22.10 32.67 7.25
CA VAL A 235 22.56 32.70 8.64
C VAL A 235 23.73 33.66 8.79
N GLN A 236 23.86 34.26 9.98
CA GLN A 236 24.98 35.12 10.34
C GLN A 236 25.70 34.54 11.56
N ALA A 237 27.00 34.30 11.45
CA ALA A 237 27.76 33.73 12.55
C ALA A 237 29.21 34.22 12.61
N ASP A 238 29.81 34.10 13.79
CA ASP A 238 31.18 34.46 14.07
C ASP A 238 32.17 33.48 13.41
N VAL A 239 33.38 33.93 13.11
CA VAL A 239 34.42 33.09 12.53
C VAL A 239 34.71 31.89 13.45
N GLY A 240 34.77 30.70 12.87
CA GLY A 240 34.98 29.44 13.60
C GLY A 240 33.72 28.83 14.21
N ALA A 241 32.58 29.53 14.19
CA ALA A 241 31.30 28.94 14.60
C ALA A 241 30.83 27.87 13.60
N SER A 242 30.08 26.88 14.10
CA SER A 242 29.46 25.86 13.26
C SER A 242 28.00 26.23 13.02
N VAL A 243 27.60 26.31 11.75
CA VAL A 243 26.22 26.63 11.34
C VAL A 243 25.66 25.50 10.49
N THR A 244 24.35 25.28 10.59
CA THR A 244 23.65 24.25 9.80
C THR A 244 22.60 24.89 8.92
N LEU A 245 22.68 24.66 7.61
CA LEU A 245 21.64 24.96 6.65
C LEU A 245 20.78 23.71 6.46
N THR A 246 19.47 23.85 6.62
CA THR A 246 18.50 22.76 6.48
C THR A 246 17.69 22.93 5.21
N CYS A 247 17.60 21.86 4.43
CA CYS A 247 16.78 21.77 3.23
C CYS A 247 15.92 20.52 3.29
N ASP A 248 14.60 20.70 3.44
CA ASP A 248 13.63 19.61 3.48
C ASP A 248 12.73 19.68 2.24
N VAL A 249 12.73 18.61 1.46
CA VAL A 249 12.03 18.51 0.18
C VAL A 249 11.22 17.23 0.15
N ASP A 250 9.92 17.37 -0.13
CA ASP A 250 9.03 16.24 -0.38
C ASP A 250 9.08 15.83 -1.85
N GLY A 251 8.81 14.57 -2.14
CA GLY A 251 8.67 14.05 -3.49
C GLY A 251 8.50 12.54 -3.49
N ASN A 252 7.92 12.01 -4.55
CA ASN A 252 7.78 10.57 -4.71
C ASN A 252 8.17 10.12 -6.13
N PRO A 253 9.22 9.31 -6.31
CA PRO A 253 10.08 8.72 -5.26
C PRO A 253 10.91 9.77 -4.49
N ALA A 254 11.52 9.35 -3.38
CA ALA A 254 12.26 10.23 -2.48
C ALA A 254 13.26 11.14 -3.25
N PRO A 255 13.23 12.47 -3.04
CA PRO A 255 14.11 13.39 -3.75
C PRO A 255 15.59 13.16 -3.46
N ASN A 256 16.43 13.35 -4.47
CA ASN A 256 17.88 13.44 -4.29
C ASN A 256 18.25 14.91 -4.03
N ILE A 257 18.85 15.17 -2.87
CA ILE A 257 19.25 16.52 -2.43
C ILE A 257 20.75 16.69 -2.62
N VAL A 258 21.16 17.81 -3.24
CA VAL A 258 22.55 18.23 -3.33
C VAL A 258 22.71 19.68 -2.90
N TRP A 259 23.76 19.94 -2.13
CA TRP A 259 24.19 21.27 -1.75
C TRP A 259 25.32 21.73 -2.65
N ILE A 260 25.16 22.92 -3.20
CA ILE A 260 26.11 23.55 -4.12
C ILE A 260 26.60 24.82 -3.45
N HIS A 261 27.90 24.90 -3.17
CA HIS A 261 28.54 26.15 -2.77
C HIS A 261 28.98 26.89 -4.03
N GLU A 262 28.58 28.14 -4.14
CA GLU A 262 29.07 29.02 -5.20
C GLU A 262 30.30 29.77 -4.68
N ASP A 263 31.47 29.29 -5.07
CA ASP A 263 32.72 29.96 -4.75
C ASP A 263 32.92 31.13 -5.72
N SER A 264 32.82 32.36 -5.19
CA SER A 264 33.34 33.55 -5.87
C SER A 264 34.84 33.67 -5.61
N GLY A 265 35.61 32.68 -6.05
CA GLY A 265 37.05 32.61 -5.81
C GLY A 265 37.77 33.77 -6.50
N ARG A 266 38.15 34.80 -5.75
CA ARG A 266 39.13 35.79 -6.24
C ARG A 266 40.53 35.17 -6.24
N ARG A 267 40.94 34.55 -7.36
CA ARG A 267 42.36 34.29 -7.63
C ARG A 267 43.00 35.54 -8.25
N GLY A 268 43.50 36.44 -7.41
CA GLY A 268 44.21 37.65 -7.84
C GLY A 268 43.29 38.74 -8.43
N ASN A 269 43.81 39.50 -9.41
CA ASN A 269 43.21 40.73 -9.94
C ASN A 269 42.16 40.49 -11.04
N VAL A 270 41.81 39.22 -11.31
CA VAL A 270 40.93 38.83 -12.41
C VAL A 270 39.69 38.15 -11.83
N LEU A 271 38.52 38.74 -12.07
CA LEU A 271 37.23 38.08 -11.85
C LEU A 271 37.15 36.91 -12.83
N THR A 272 37.43 35.70 -12.38
CA THR A 272 37.41 34.51 -13.24
C THR A 272 36.41 33.50 -12.67
N LEU A 273 35.30 33.33 -13.41
CA LEU A 273 34.32 32.22 -13.39
C LEU A 273 33.79 31.82 -12.00
N THR A 274 32.49 32.00 -11.75
CA THR A 274 31.78 31.39 -10.61
C THR A 274 31.81 29.87 -10.76
N TRP A 275 32.42 29.16 -9.80
CA TRP A 275 32.44 27.69 -9.80
C TRP A 275 31.38 27.18 -8.84
N GLU A 276 30.46 26.35 -9.35
CA GLU A 276 29.49 25.62 -8.54
C GLU A 276 30.12 24.28 -8.10
N GLN A 277 30.39 24.13 -6.80
CA GLN A 277 30.92 22.89 -6.25
C GLN A 277 29.88 22.19 -5.39
N VAL A 278 29.65 20.89 -5.64
CA VAL A 278 28.83 20.06 -4.77
C VAL A 278 29.59 19.80 -3.47
N VAL A 279 29.03 20.25 -2.35
CA VAL A 279 29.67 20.18 -1.02
C VAL A 279 29.02 19.14 -0.10
N SER A 280 27.77 18.74 -0.37
CA SER A 280 27.06 17.72 0.41
C SER A 280 25.88 17.14 -0.37
N THR A 281 25.45 15.93 0.00
CA THR A 281 24.23 15.26 -0.49
C THR A 281 23.20 15.01 0.62
N SER A 282 23.45 15.55 1.83
CA SER A 282 22.57 15.44 2.99
C SER A 282 21.52 16.54 3.01
N PRO A 283 20.30 16.30 3.55
CA PRO A 283 19.30 17.36 3.78
C PRO A 283 19.84 18.51 4.65
N ASN A 284 20.73 18.20 5.59
CA ASN A 284 21.39 19.18 6.44
C ASN A 284 22.86 19.34 6.03
N LEU A 285 23.27 20.58 5.80
CA LEU A 285 24.65 20.97 5.54
C LEU A 285 25.19 21.73 6.74
N THR A 286 26.16 21.15 7.45
CA THR A 286 26.88 21.82 8.54
C THR A 286 28.22 22.34 8.03
N VAL A 287 28.47 23.63 8.25
CA VAL A 287 29.66 24.35 7.78
C VAL A 287 30.30 25.09 8.95
N ASN A 288 31.62 25.01 9.06
CA ASN A 288 32.38 25.88 9.96
C ASN A 288 32.68 27.19 9.23
N VAL A 289 32.33 28.31 9.85
CA VAL A 289 32.39 29.63 9.20
C VAL A 289 33.83 30.12 9.07
N ALA A 290 34.27 30.30 7.84
CA ALA A 290 35.60 30.75 7.45
C ALA A 290 35.52 31.58 6.15
N PRO A 291 36.55 32.35 5.76
CA PRO A 291 36.47 33.25 4.61
C PRO A 291 36.20 32.55 3.28
N ASP A 292 36.60 31.29 3.17
CA ASP A 292 36.42 30.41 2.01
C ASP A 292 35.09 29.62 2.03
N THR A 293 34.41 29.57 3.18
CA THR A 293 33.12 28.87 3.36
C THR A 293 31.94 29.84 3.55
N ALA A 294 32.20 31.12 3.80
CA ALA A 294 31.18 32.16 3.76
C ALA A 294 30.81 32.45 2.29
N GLY A 295 29.53 32.60 2.01
CA GLY A 295 29.06 32.75 0.64
C GLY A 295 27.68 32.17 0.39
N ARG A 296 27.34 32.04 -0.89
CA ARG A 296 26.04 31.57 -1.35
C ARG A 296 26.03 30.05 -1.51
N TYR A 297 25.00 29.44 -0.95
CA TYR A 297 24.73 28.02 -1.02
C TYR A 297 23.37 27.79 -1.67
N PHE A 298 23.30 26.76 -2.50
CA PHE A 298 22.07 26.34 -3.14
C PHE A 298 21.75 24.91 -2.76
N CYS A 299 20.55 24.69 -2.24
CA CYS A 299 19.98 23.36 -2.16
C CYS A 299 19.23 23.08 -3.46
N ARG A 300 19.66 22.05 -4.19
CA ARG A 300 18.96 21.53 -5.38
C ARG A 300 18.41 20.15 -5.08
N ALA A 301 17.12 19.94 -5.35
CA ALA A 301 16.47 18.66 -5.17
C ALA A 301 15.85 18.15 -6.48
N THR A 302 16.03 16.86 -6.77
CA THR A 302 15.59 16.22 -8.01
C THR A 302 14.74 14.99 -7.74
N VAL A 303 13.69 14.80 -8.55
CA VAL A 303 12.90 13.56 -8.61
C VAL A 303 12.86 13.11 -10.07
N PRO A 304 13.18 11.84 -10.40
CA PRO A 304 13.19 11.38 -11.79
C PRO A 304 11.85 11.63 -12.50
N GLY A 305 11.90 12.21 -13.70
CA GLY A 305 10.72 12.50 -14.50
C GLY A 305 10.01 13.83 -14.19
N PHE A 306 10.51 14.60 -13.21
CA PHE A 306 9.98 15.91 -12.84
C PHE A 306 11.05 17.01 -12.91
N PRO A 307 10.66 18.29 -13.09
CA PRO A 307 11.58 19.42 -12.98
C PRO A 307 12.24 19.48 -11.60
N ASP A 308 13.51 19.91 -11.55
CA ASP A 308 14.21 20.12 -10.30
C ASP A 308 13.78 21.43 -9.61
N VAL A 309 14.01 21.49 -8.31
CA VAL A 309 13.77 22.71 -7.51
C VAL A 309 15.06 23.15 -6.84
N ARG A 310 15.28 24.47 -6.81
CA ARG A 310 16.48 25.10 -6.24
C ARG A 310 16.10 26.22 -5.28
N ALA A 311 16.75 26.28 -4.12
CA ALA A 311 16.60 27.34 -3.14
C ALA A 311 17.97 27.82 -2.66
N GLU A 312 18.08 29.12 -2.40
CA GLU A 312 19.32 29.80 -2.01
C GLU A 312 19.34 30.13 -0.52
N ALA A 313 20.52 30.03 0.10
CA ALA A 313 20.81 30.57 1.42
C ALA A 313 22.26 31.08 1.46
N THR A 314 22.51 32.14 2.21
CA THR A 314 23.84 32.75 2.33
C THR A 314 24.36 32.60 3.75
N ILE A 315 25.62 32.16 3.89
CA ILE A 315 26.34 32.20 5.17
C ILE A 315 27.10 33.52 5.23
N TYR A 316 26.65 34.38 6.12
CA TYR A 316 27.27 35.66 6.40
C TYR A 316 28.23 35.55 7.58
N MET A 317 29.44 36.03 7.38
CA MET A 317 30.43 36.14 8.44
C MET A 317 30.23 37.45 9.20
N LYS A 318 30.07 37.38 10.52
CA LYS A 318 30.02 38.57 11.35
C LYS A 318 31.37 39.27 11.37
N GLY A 319 31.33 40.59 11.33
CA GLY A 319 32.53 41.42 11.31
C GLY A 319 32.28 42.83 11.83
N PRO A 320 33.34 43.53 12.26
CA PRO A 320 33.24 44.91 12.70
C PRO A 320 32.84 45.83 11.52
N PRO A 321 32.25 47.00 11.81
CA PRO A 321 31.91 47.96 10.79
C PRO A 321 33.14 48.49 10.06
N THR A 322 33.05 48.51 8.75
CA THR A 322 34.05 49.09 7.84
C THR A 322 33.48 50.34 7.22
N ILE A 323 34.22 51.45 7.29
CA ILE A 323 33.79 52.74 6.72
C ILE A 323 34.57 52.98 5.43
N VAL A 324 33.82 53.13 4.34
CA VAL A 324 34.33 53.52 3.02
C VAL A 324 33.97 54.99 2.81
N SER A 325 34.98 55.84 2.64
CA SER A 325 34.81 57.26 2.30
C SER A 325 36.01 57.77 1.51
N HIS A 326 35.82 58.86 0.76
CA HIS A 326 36.93 59.55 0.12
C HIS A 326 37.78 60.26 1.18
N ARG A 327 39.11 60.10 1.10
CA ARG A 327 40.07 60.75 2.03
C ARG A 327 39.96 62.28 2.01
N THR A 328 39.65 62.84 0.85
CA THR A 328 39.47 64.28 0.65
C THR A 328 38.16 64.48 -0.08
N GLN A 329 37.30 65.33 0.47
CA GLN A 329 36.04 65.76 -0.13
C GLN A 329 36.08 67.29 -0.21
N TYR A 330 35.58 67.85 -1.31
CA TYR A 330 35.72 69.26 -1.63
C TYR A 330 34.38 69.98 -1.49
N GLY A 331 34.44 71.27 -1.17
CA GLY A 331 33.28 72.14 -1.09
C GLY A 331 33.65 73.58 -1.43
N ILE A 332 32.64 74.38 -1.80
CA ILE A 332 32.80 75.79 -2.17
C ILE A 332 32.35 76.65 -0.99
N PRO A 333 33.15 77.63 -0.53
CA PRO A 333 32.74 78.56 0.52
C PRO A 333 31.44 79.29 0.16
N GLY A 334 30.52 79.39 1.12
CA GLY A 334 29.19 79.98 0.96
C GLY A 334 28.12 79.01 0.47
N ASP A 335 28.51 77.83 -0.04
CA ASP A 335 27.57 76.77 -0.42
C ASP A 335 27.41 75.73 0.70
N ASN A 336 26.38 74.89 0.55
CA ASN A 336 26.17 73.70 1.36
C ASN A 336 27.10 72.56 0.91
N ILE A 337 28.07 72.19 1.76
CA ILE A 337 29.02 71.12 1.50
C ILE A 337 28.40 69.77 1.90
N ARG A 338 28.61 68.72 1.10
CA ARG A 338 28.17 67.35 1.40
C ARG A 338 29.36 66.42 1.59
N LEU A 339 29.46 65.82 2.76
CA LEU A 339 30.43 64.77 3.07
C LEU A 339 29.71 63.42 3.09
N GLU A 340 30.19 62.47 2.29
CA GLU A 340 29.60 61.14 2.18
C GLU A 340 30.53 60.08 2.77
N CYS A 341 29.95 59.12 3.49
CA CYS A 341 30.59 57.87 3.87
C CYS A 341 29.60 56.70 3.76
N SER A 342 30.11 55.48 3.64
CA SER A 342 29.31 54.26 3.66
C SER A 342 29.88 53.30 4.68
N ALA A 343 29.06 52.86 5.63
CA ALA A 343 29.43 51.90 6.66
C ALA A 343 28.83 50.53 6.32
N PHE A 344 29.67 49.48 6.30
CA PHE A 344 29.25 48.10 6.03
C PHE A 344 29.59 47.21 7.22
N SER A 345 28.63 46.41 7.68
CA SER A 345 28.86 45.42 8.74
C SER A 345 27.83 44.30 8.71
N ILE A 346 28.19 43.18 9.32
CA ILE A 346 27.27 42.07 9.61
C ILE A 346 27.36 41.79 11.11
N PRO A 347 26.29 42.02 11.89
CA PRO A 347 24.97 42.54 11.48
C PRO A 347 25.05 43.99 10.96
N THR A 348 24.04 44.42 10.20
CA THR A 348 23.99 45.76 9.59
C THR A 348 24.17 46.86 10.64
N PRO A 349 24.91 47.93 10.32
CA PRO A 349 25.16 48.99 11.29
C PRO A 349 23.85 49.68 11.65
N GLN A 350 23.68 50.10 12.91
CA GLN A 350 22.43 50.71 13.40
C GLN A 350 22.40 52.23 13.32
N LYS A 351 23.57 52.88 13.38
CA LYS A 351 23.70 54.34 13.37
C LYS A 351 25.09 54.74 12.86
N VAL A 352 25.16 55.85 12.13
CA VAL A 352 26.42 56.55 11.84
C VAL A 352 26.45 57.86 12.61
N VAL A 353 27.60 58.19 13.21
CA VAL A 353 27.81 59.43 13.96
C VAL A 353 28.92 60.22 13.29
N TRP A 354 28.63 61.49 12.98
CA TRP A 354 29.62 62.44 12.49
C TRP A 354 30.17 63.24 13.68
N SER A 355 31.46 63.56 13.68
CA SER A 355 32.06 64.42 14.70
C SER A 355 32.98 65.46 14.09
N PHE A 356 33.00 66.65 14.69
CA PHE A 356 33.84 67.77 14.29
C PHE A 356 34.54 68.34 15.53
N LYS A 357 35.88 68.45 15.47
CA LYS A 357 36.72 68.89 16.61
C LYS A 357 36.47 68.10 17.92
N GLY A 358 36.02 66.85 17.82
CA GLY A 358 35.78 65.95 18.94
C GLY A 358 34.36 65.98 19.51
N GLU A 359 33.46 66.81 18.98
CA GLU A 359 32.05 66.83 19.37
C GLU A 359 31.16 66.19 18.31
N ASP A 360 30.13 65.47 18.75
CA ASP A 360 29.16 64.82 17.87
C ASP A 360 28.30 65.85 17.15
N VAL A 361 28.28 65.75 15.82
CA VAL A 361 27.55 66.63 14.93
C VAL A 361 26.23 65.94 14.54
N GLY A 362 25.14 66.51 15.00
CA GLY A 362 23.77 66.08 14.69
C GLY A 362 23.11 66.90 13.58
N SER A 363 21.78 66.88 13.54
CA SER A 363 21.01 67.78 12.68
C SER A 363 20.60 69.03 13.47
N ASP A 364 21.16 70.18 13.10
CA ASP A 364 20.90 71.49 13.71
C ASP A 364 20.83 72.62 12.65
N LEU A 365 21.11 73.87 13.03
CA LEU A 365 21.10 75.02 12.10
C LEU A 365 22.30 75.04 11.14
N ALA A 366 23.44 74.48 11.55
CA ALA A 366 24.69 74.47 10.79
C ALA A 366 24.90 73.14 10.03
N TYR A 367 24.33 72.04 10.53
CA TYR A 367 24.56 70.69 10.02
C TYR A 367 23.24 69.92 9.80
N SER A 368 23.22 69.02 8.82
CA SER A 368 22.14 68.02 8.70
C SER A 368 22.68 66.69 8.20
N VAL A 369 22.23 65.59 8.79
CA VAL A 369 22.67 64.23 8.45
C VAL A 369 21.55 63.49 7.73
N LEU A 370 21.86 62.90 6.58
CA LEU A 370 20.97 62.03 5.82
C LEU A 370 21.54 60.61 5.83
N GLU A 371 20.72 59.62 6.14
CA GLU A 371 21.11 58.21 6.12
C GLU A 371 20.22 57.42 5.16
N ASP A 372 20.86 56.72 4.23
CA ASP A 372 20.22 55.82 3.28
C ASP A 372 20.65 54.38 3.60
N GLN A 373 19.69 53.47 3.73
CA GLN A 373 19.97 52.04 3.91
C GLN A 373 20.46 51.46 2.57
N ILE A 374 21.59 50.76 2.60
CA ILE A 374 22.18 50.08 1.44
C ILE A 374 22.34 48.59 1.75
N THR A 375 22.56 47.76 0.72
CA THR A 375 22.77 46.31 0.92
C THR A 375 23.93 46.10 1.88
N GLU A 376 23.67 45.45 3.03
CA GLU A 376 24.66 45.16 4.07
C GLU A 376 25.33 46.40 4.71
N GLY A 377 24.68 47.58 4.67
CA GLY A 377 25.26 48.82 5.21
C GLY A 377 24.35 50.04 5.29
N ILE A 378 24.93 51.18 5.67
CA ILE A 378 24.30 52.52 5.67
C ILE A 378 25.19 53.49 4.92
N LYS A 379 24.64 54.22 3.96
CA LYS A 379 25.26 55.42 3.39
C LYS A 379 24.85 56.64 4.21
N SER A 380 25.80 57.37 4.77
CA SER A 380 25.53 58.59 5.55
C SER A 380 26.12 59.81 4.85
N THR A 381 25.34 60.88 4.78
CA THR A 381 25.71 62.16 4.17
C THR A 381 25.56 63.28 5.17
N LEU A 382 26.66 63.91 5.57
CA LEU A 382 26.67 65.14 6.38
C LEU A 382 26.63 66.35 5.46
N ILE A 383 25.63 67.21 5.64
CA ILE A 383 25.50 68.48 4.94
C ILE A 383 25.91 69.59 5.92
N ILE A 384 26.92 70.38 5.54
CA ILE A 384 27.40 71.55 6.26
C ILE A 384 26.84 72.78 5.56
N ARG A 385 26.06 73.62 6.25
CA ARG A 385 25.41 74.80 5.68
C ARG A 385 26.30 76.04 5.77
N ASP A 386 26.20 76.92 4.77
CA ASP A 386 26.90 78.22 4.71
C ASP A 386 28.39 78.11 5.07
N SER A 387 29.10 77.22 4.37
CA SER A 387 30.49 76.90 4.69
C SER A 387 31.40 78.12 4.67
N ARG A 388 32.15 78.35 5.75
CA ARG A 388 33.09 79.47 5.87
C ARG A 388 34.51 78.98 5.67
N GLN A 389 35.31 79.76 4.94
CA GLN A 389 36.75 79.55 4.87
C GLN A 389 37.36 80.16 6.14
N GLU A 390 37.62 79.33 7.16
CA GLU A 390 38.39 79.75 8.35
C GLU A 390 39.88 79.87 8.03
#